data_AF-A0AAW0IZL8-F1
#
_entry.id   AF-A0AAW0IZL8-F1
#
_cell.length_a   1.000
_cell.length_b   1.000
_cell.length_c   1.000
_cell.angle_alpha   90.00
_cell.angle_beta   90.00
_cell.angle_gamma   90.00
#
_symmetry.space_group_name_H-M   'P 1'
#
loop_
_entity.id
_entity.type
_entity.pdbx_description
1 polymer ?
#
loop_
_entity_poly.entity_id
_entity_poly.type
_entity_poly.pdbx_seq_one_letter_code
_entity_poly.pdbx_strand_id
1 'polypeptide(L)'
;MAHILHTLSDLMTNLQKDWPSLSCPSSNVSRFWSHEWEKHGTCSESQIDQHDYFEAALNQKKKVNLQQILRIARIEPDDGFYSLDNIVRAIIKGIGHTSRIECNKDSHDFGINGLWPNYRDGSYPSNCDPNNSFNQDKISDLISNMQKIWPSLTCSSSISIQFWTHEWEKHGTCSESVLNQHGYFDTALSLKGKKNLLKALKSAGKFNFQYFSALFF
;
A
#
# COMPACT_ATOMS: atom_id res chain seq x y z
N MET A 1 19.36 12.08 -19.07
CA MET A 1 19.24 11.08 -17.98
C MET A 1 20.52 10.89 -17.16
N ALA A 2 21.71 10.77 -17.75
CA ALA A 2 22.97 10.63 -16.98
C ALA A 2 23.38 11.90 -16.18
N HIS A 3 22.97 13.08 -16.63
CA HIS A 3 23.36 14.36 -16.01
C HIS A 3 22.72 14.62 -14.63
N ILE A 4 21.50 14.12 -14.38
CA ILE A 4 20.76 14.34 -13.13
C ILE A 4 21.34 13.51 -11.97
N LEU A 5 21.90 12.34 -12.28
CA LEU A 5 22.43 11.42 -11.26
C LEU A 5 23.75 11.91 -10.64
N HIS A 6 24.54 12.69 -11.37
CA HIS A 6 25.81 13.20 -10.84
C HIS A 6 25.58 14.41 -9.91
N THR A 7 24.72 15.34 -10.32
CA THR A 7 24.44 16.57 -9.57
C THR A 7 23.74 16.31 -8.24
N LEU A 8 22.94 15.24 -8.10
CA LEU A 8 22.16 14.95 -6.89
C LEU A 8 22.74 13.82 -6.02
N SER A 9 24.00 13.44 -6.25
CA SER A 9 24.59 12.23 -5.64
C SER A 9 24.60 12.26 -4.11
N ASP A 10 24.82 13.43 -3.51
CA ASP A 10 24.79 13.69 -2.07
C ASP A 10 23.37 13.70 -1.48
N LEU A 11 22.37 14.10 -2.28
CA LEU A 11 20.96 14.15 -1.88
C LEU A 11 20.24 12.80 -2.08
N MET A 12 20.84 11.87 -2.81
CA MET A 12 20.20 10.63 -3.28
C MET A 12 19.51 9.83 -2.15
N THR A 13 20.21 9.60 -1.04
CA THR A 13 19.66 8.84 0.10
C THR A 13 18.44 9.54 0.70
N ASN A 14 18.49 10.87 0.80
CA ASN A 14 17.38 11.65 1.35
C ASN A 14 16.21 11.67 0.37
N LEU A 15 16.45 11.88 -0.91
CA LEU A 15 15.41 11.86 -1.94
C LEU A 15 14.70 10.49 -2.00
N GLN A 16 15.44 9.38 -1.95
CA GLN A 16 14.85 8.04 -1.92
C GLN A 16 13.95 7.82 -0.71
N LYS A 17 14.34 8.33 0.46
CA LYS A 17 13.58 8.19 1.70
C LYS A 17 12.37 9.10 1.76
N ASP A 18 12.56 10.36 1.39
CA ASP A 18 11.64 11.45 1.72
C ASP A 18 10.79 11.92 0.52
N TRP A 19 11.20 11.58 -0.70
CA TRP A 19 10.49 11.88 -1.95
C TRP A 19 10.50 10.69 -2.94
N PRO A 20 10.04 9.49 -2.54
CA PRO A 20 9.99 8.32 -3.41
C PRO A 20 8.92 8.46 -4.49
N SER A 21 9.10 7.74 -5.61
CA SER A 21 7.99 7.48 -6.54
C SER A 21 7.07 6.42 -5.96
N LEU A 22 5.76 6.72 -5.90
CA LEU A 22 4.71 5.76 -5.54
C LEU A 22 4.05 5.10 -6.78
N SER A 23 4.47 5.50 -7.99
CA SER A 23 3.96 4.92 -9.24
C SER A 23 4.61 3.58 -9.57
N CYS A 24 3.84 2.64 -10.12
CA CYS A 24 4.34 1.37 -10.64
C CYS A 24 4.71 1.44 -12.14
N PRO A 25 5.81 0.79 -12.58
CA PRO A 25 6.80 0.04 -11.80
C PRO A 25 7.71 0.97 -10.96
N SER A 26 8.06 0.53 -9.75
CA SER A 26 8.86 1.30 -8.76
C SER A 26 10.28 1.63 -9.23
N SER A 27 10.75 1.03 -10.33
CA SER A 27 12.11 1.17 -10.85
C SER A 27 12.42 2.53 -11.45
N ASN A 28 11.47 3.47 -11.50
CA ASN A 28 11.67 4.74 -12.20
C ASN A 28 11.61 6.00 -11.33
N VAL A 29 12.21 5.92 -10.13
CA VAL A 29 12.38 7.07 -9.25
C VAL A 29 13.15 8.21 -9.95
N SER A 30 14.18 7.89 -10.73
CA SER A 30 14.95 8.90 -11.49
C SER A 30 14.10 9.63 -12.53
N ARG A 31 13.18 8.95 -13.23
CA ARG A 31 12.25 9.62 -14.16
C ARG A 31 11.24 10.48 -13.42
N PHE A 32 10.79 10.05 -12.24
CA PHE A 32 9.91 10.86 -11.41
C PHE A 32 10.59 12.19 -11.06
N TRP A 33 11.81 12.17 -10.50
CA TRP A 33 12.52 13.43 -10.22
C TRP A 33 12.87 14.22 -11.48
N SER A 34 13.21 13.54 -12.59
CA SER A 34 13.43 14.22 -13.87
C SER A 34 12.17 14.97 -14.32
N HIS A 35 10.98 14.35 -14.16
CA HIS A 35 9.70 14.98 -14.46
C HIS A 35 9.43 16.19 -13.56
N GLU A 36 9.64 16.06 -12.24
CA GLU A 36 9.45 17.16 -11.30
C GLU A 36 10.37 18.34 -11.62
N TRP A 37 11.64 18.07 -11.97
CA TRP A 37 12.56 19.13 -12.41
C TRP A 37 12.10 19.78 -13.72
N GLU A 38 11.90 18.99 -14.77
CA GLU A 38 11.58 19.51 -16.12
C GLU A 38 10.28 20.32 -16.13
N LYS A 39 9.27 19.88 -15.37
CA LYS A 39 7.94 20.50 -15.36
C LYS A 39 7.81 21.64 -14.35
N HIS A 40 8.52 21.57 -13.22
CA HIS A 40 8.34 22.51 -12.10
C HIS A 40 9.62 23.26 -11.73
N GLY A 41 10.75 22.56 -11.57
CA GLY A 41 12.01 23.18 -11.14
C GLY A 41 12.62 24.14 -12.16
N THR A 42 12.52 23.85 -13.46
CA THR A 42 13.02 24.71 -14.55
C THR A 42 12.39 26.11 -14.55
N CYS A 43 11.17 26.26 -14.01
CA CYS A 43 10.53 27.57 -13.86
C CYS A 43 11.26 28.51 -12.90
N SER A 44 12.11 27.98 -12.02
CA SER A 44 12.91 28.72 -11.06
C SER A 44 14.42 28.69 -11.33
N GLU A 45 14.84 28.10 -12.46
CA GLU A 45 16.26 27.88 -12.80
C GLU A 45 17.10 29.16 -12.85
N SER A 46 16.46 30.32 -13.09
CA SER A 46 17.13 31.62 -13.05
C SER A 46 17.58 32.06 -11.65
N GLN A 47 17.10 31.42 -10.58
CA GLN A 47 17.36 31.78 -9.18
C GLN A 47 17.96 30.63 -8.38
N ILE A 48 17.51 29.40 -8.64
CA ILE A 48 17.98 28.19 -7.96
C ILE A 48 18.27 27.12 -8.99
N ASP A 49 19.43 26.47 -8.87
CA ASP A 49 19.77 25.38 -9.77
C ASP A 49 19.05 24.08 -9.40
N GLN A 50 19.33 23.02 -10.15
CA GLN A 50 18.70 21.72 -9.92
C GLN A 50 18.99 21.15 -8.53
N HIS A 51 20.22 21.27 -8.03
CA HIS A 51 20.58 20.74 -6.72
C HIS A 51 19.86 21.52 -5.63
N ASP A 52 19.92 22.86 -5.68
CA ASP A 52 19.27 23.74 -4.72
C ASP A 52 17.74 23.55 -4.68
N TYR A 53 17.10 23.28 -5.83
CA TYR A 53 15.67 22.98 -5.90
C TYR A 53 15.28 21.74 -5.07
N PHE A 54 16.02 20.63 -5.26
CA PHE A 54 15.75 19.40 -4.52
C PHE A 54 16.15 19.51 -3.05
N GLU A 55 17.25 20.20 -2.74
CA GLU A 55 17.66 20.45 -1.36
C GLU A 55 16.63 21.32 -0.63
N ALA A 56 16.14 22.39 -1.26
CA ALA A 56 15.10 23.26 -0.70
C ALA A 56 13.82 22.48 -0.37
N ALA A 57 13.38 21.59 -1.26
CA ALA A 57 12.21 20.74 -1.03
C ALA A 57 12.41 19.77 0.16
N LEU A 58 13.58 19.11 0.25
CA LEU A 58 13.93 18.26 1.38
C LEU A 58 13.96 19.05 2.70
N ASN A 59 14.55 20.25 2.67
CA ASN A 59 14.61 21.15 3.82
C ASN A 59 13.22 21.63 4.24
N GLN A 60 12.32 21.88 3.28
CA GLN A 60 10.93 22.23 3.58
C GLN A 60 10.19 21.08 4.26
N LYS A 61 10.36 19.85 3.77
CA LYS A 61 9.78 18.65 4.41
C LYS A 61 10.30 18.48 5.85
N LYS A 62 11.59 18.72 6.10
CA LYS A 62 12.17 18.66 7.45
C LYS A 62 11.57 19.71 8.40
N LYS A 63 11.26 20.91 7.90
CA LYS A 63 10.66 21.99 8.69
C LYS A 63 9.21 21.73 9.07
N VAL A 64 8.45 21.01 8.23
CA VAL A 64 7.01 20.79 8.41
C VAL A 64 6.72 19.31 8.62
N ASN A 65 6.54 18.92 9.89
CA ASN A 65 6.07 17.58 10.22
C ASN A 65 4.53 17.53 10.24
N LEU A 66 3.92 17.39 9.07
CA LEU A 66 2.47 17.34 8.90
C LEU A 66 1.82 16.23 9.75
N GLN A 67 2.44 15.05 9.82
CA GLN A 67 1.94 13.93 10.61
C GLN A 67 1.87 14.29 12.10
N GLN A 68 2.92 14.93 12.64
CA GLN A 68 2.93 15.37 14.04
C GLN A 68 1.89 16.46 14.30
N ILE A 69 1.72 17.42 13.38
CA ILE A 69 0.71 18.48 13.47
C ILE A 69 -0.70 17.88 13.57
N LEU A 70 -1.03 16.93 12.69
CA LEU A 70 -2.33 16.25 12.68
C LEU A 70 -2.53 15.40 13.94
N ARG A 71 -1.50 14.66 14.38
CA ARG A 71 -1.56 13.86 15.61
C ARG A 71 -1.81 14.69 16.86
N ILE A 72 -1.21 15.89 16.98
CA ILE A 72 -1.50 16.83 18.10
C ILE A 72 -2.98 17.23 18.12
N ALA A 73 -3.62 17.30 16.95
CA ALA A 73 -5.05 17.55 16.81
C ALA A 73 -5.92 16.29 16.91
N ARG A 74 -5.34 15.12 17.23
CA ARG A 74 -5.99 13.81 17.26
C ARG A 74 -6.61 13.42 15.92
N ILE A 75 -5.91 13.76 14.84
CA ILE A 75 -6.23 13.32 13.48
C ILE A 75 -5.16 12.31 13.09
N GLU A 76 -5.56 11.04 12.97
CA GLU A 76 -4.68 9.92 12.69
C GLU A 76 -5.09 9.23 11.37
N PRO A 77 -4.17 8.56 10.66
CA PRO A 77 -4.51 7.73 9.51
C PRO A 77 -5.11 6.41 10.00
N ASP A 78 -6.37 6.43 10.41
CA ASP A 78 -7.08 5.34 11.10
C ASP A 78 -8.35 4.88 10.39
N ASP A 79 -8.46 5.15 9.08
CA ASP A 79 -9.65 4.95 8.24
C ASP A 79 -10.92 5.69 8.74
N GLY A 80 -10.76 6.57 9.73
CA GLY A 80 -11.81 7.43 10.26
C GLY A 80 -12.11 8.63 9.37
N PHE A 81 -13.31 9.18 9.53
CA PHE A 81 -13.72 10.41 8.83
C PHE A 81 -13.48 11.64 9.72
N TYR A 82 -12.82 12.65 9.15
CA TYR A 82 -12.55 13.92 9.80
C TYR A 82 -13.23 15.06 9.07
N SER A 83 -13.68 16.08 9.81
CA SER A 83 -14.20 17.28 9.16
C SER A 83 -13.05 18.03 8.47
N LEU A 84 -13.30 18.52 7.25
CA LEU A 84 -12.34 19.34 6.51
C LEU A 84 -11.90 20.55 7.34
N ASP A 85 -12.83 21.18 8.05
CA ASP A 85 -12.56 22.33 8.91
C ASP A 85 -11.59 21.99 10.07
N ASN A 86 -11.73 20.82 10.69
CA ASN A 86 -10.79 20.37 11.73
C ASN A 86 -9.38 20.17 11.15
N ILE A 87 -9.26 19.56 9.97
CA ILE A 87 -7.98 19.35 9.29
C ILE A 87 -7.34 20.71 8.96
N VAL A 88 -8.09 21.61 8.33
CA VAL A 88 -7.61 22.93 7.94
C VAL A 88 -7.16 23.74 9.16
N ARG A 89 -7.93 23.74 10.25
CA ARG A 89 -7.55 24.42 11.50
C ARG A 89 -6.31 23.83 12.13
N ALA A 90 -6.15 22.51 12.14
CA ALA A 90 -4.95 21.86 12.66
C ALA A 90 -3.70 22.28 11.87
N ILE A 91 -3.80 22.30 10.54
CA ILE A 91 -2.68 22.67 9.66
C ILE A 91 -2.34 24.15 9.79
N ILE A 92 -3.33 25.05 9.80
CA ILE A 92 -3.09 26.49 10.02
C ILE A 92 -2.42 26.71 11.37
N LYS A 93 -2.85 26.02 12.42
CA LYS A 93 -2.24 26.14 13.76
C LYS A 93 -0.80 25.62 13.79
N GLY A 94 -0.49 24.57 13.03
CA GLY A 94 0.84 23.97 13.00
C GLY A 94 1.85 24.69 12.09
N ILE A 95 1.39 25.23 10.96
CA ILE A 95 2.25 25.84 9.92
C ILE A 95 2.21 27.38 9.96
N GLY A 96 1.11 27.97 10.47
CA GLY A 96 0.90 29.41 10.47
C GLY A 96 0.34 29.97 9.16
N HIS A 97 0.06 29.11 8.16
CA HIS A 97 -0.42 29.51 6.84
C HIS A 97 -1.56 28.62 6.36
N THR A 98 -2.41 29.17 5.50
CA THR A 98 -3.48 28.44 4.83
C THR A 98 -2.89 27.45 3.82
N SER A 99 -3.36 26.21 3.87
CA SER A 99 -2.97 25.15 2.93
C SER A 99 -4.14 24.77 2.03
N ARG A 100 -3.84 24.38 0.78
CA ARG A 100 -4.83 23.77 -0.11
C ARG A 100 -4.93 22.28 0.22
N ILE A 101 -6.14 21.82 0.52
CA ILE A 101 -6.44 20.40 0.73
C ILE A 101 -7.06 19.87 -0.55
N GLU A 102 -6.49 18.78 -1.05
CA GLU A 102 -6.99 18.06 -2.22
C GLU A 102 -7.42 16.66 -1.79
N CYS A 103 -8.63 16.27 -2.19
CA CYS A 103 -9.16 14.95 -1.94
C CYS A 103 -9.09 14.14 -3.24
N ASN A 104 -8.58 12.92 -3.15
CA ASN A 104 -8.81 11.92 -4.18
C ASN A 104 -10.10 11.16 -3.85
N LYS A 105 -10.76 10.63 -4.88
CA LYS A 105 -11.79 9.62 -4.68
C LYS A 105 -11.10 8.27 -4.66
N ASP A 106 -11.22 7.56 -3.55
CA ASP A 106 -10.93 6.14 -3.55
C ASP A 106 -11.89 5.49 -4.55
N SER A 107 -11.34 4.82 -5.56
CA SER A 107 -12.14 3.83 -6.26
C SER A 107 -12.61 2.85 -5.20
N HIS A 108 -13.90 2.49 -5.16
CA HIS A 108 -14.43 1.44 -4.28
C HIS A 108 -13.76 0.05 -4.46
N ASP A 109 -12.70 -0.03 -5.26
CA ASP A 109 -11.80 -1.16 -5.38
C ASP A 109 -10.82 -1.17 -4.21
N PHE A 110 -11.25 -1.72 -3.08
CA PHE A 110 -10.31 -2.14 -2.06
C PHE A 110 -9.46 -3.32 -2.57
N GLY A 111 -8.19 -3.34 -2.18
CA GLY A 111 -7.29 -4.48 -2.33
C GLY A 111 -7.50 -5.47 -1.18
N ILE A 112 -7.17 -6.74 -1.43
CA ILE A 112 -7.09 -7.75 -0.36
C ILE A 112 -5.67 -7.63 0.23
N ASN A 113 -5.55 -7.55 1.55
CA ASN A 113 -4.27 -7.65 2.24
C ASN A 113 -4.01 -9.05 2.80
N GLY A 114 -5.06 -9.81 3.09
CA GLY A 114 -4.92 -11.19 3.53
C GLY A 114 -6.25 -11.89 3.78
N LEU A 115 -6.20 -13.22 3.83
CA LEU A 115 -7.34 -14.10 4.16
C LEU A 115 -6.88 -15.13 5.20
N TRP A 116 -7.36 -15.03 6.44
CA TRP A 116 -6.91 -15.88 7.53
C TRP A 116 -7.99 -16.84 7.97
N PRO A 117 -7.73 -18.15 8.01
CA PRO A 117 -8.54 -19.06 8.80
C PRO A 117 -8.41 -18.71 10.30
N ASN A 118 -9.52 -18.67 11.04
CA ASN A 118 -9.54 -18.42 12.48
C ASN A 118 -10.41 -19.46 13.19
N TYR A 119 -10.07 -19.77 14.42
CA TYR A 119 -10.89 -20.57 15.32
C TYR A 119 -11.99 -19.74 15.98
N ARG A 120 -13.00 -20.42 16.53
CA ARG A 120 -14.14 -19.77 17.22
C ARG A 120 -13.76 -18.97 18.46
N ASP A 121 -12.61 -19.26 19.05
CA ASP A 121 -12.08 -18.57 20.24
C ASP A 121 -11.28 -17.30 19.88
N GLY A 122 -11.17 -16.97 18.59
CA GLY A 122 -10.41 -15.81 18.10
C GLY A 122 -8.92 -16.07 17.90
N SER A 123 -8.42 -17.26 18.23
CA SER A 123 -7.06 -17.66 17.85
C SER A 123 -7.01 -18.06 16.37
N TYR A 124 -5.82 -18.07 15.78
CA TYR A 124 -5.63 -18.42 14.37
C TYR A 124 -4.47 -19.41 14.20
N PRO A 125 -4.63 -20.46 13.38
CA PRO A 125 -3.52 -21.34 13.03
C PRO A 125 -2.57 -20.66 12.03
N SER A 126 -1.32 -21.13 12.00
CA SER A 126 -0.32 -20.66 11.04
C SER A 126 0.70 -21.73 10.71
N ASN A 127 1.25 -21.70 9.48
CA ASN A 127 2.29 -22.62 9.01
C ASN A 127 1.91 -24.11 9.18
N CYS A 128 0.71 -24.48 8.74
CA CYS A 128 0.11 -25.77 9.09
C CYS A 128 0.65 -26.96 8.29
N ASP A 129 1.17 -26.71 7.08
CA ASP A 129 1.85 -27.73 6.29
C ASP A 129 3.14 -27.16 5.67
N PRO A 130 4.32 -27.44 6.24
CA PRO A 130 5.60 -27.00 5.69
C PRO A 130 5.99 -27.75 4.40
N ASN A 131 5.32 -28.86 4.06
CA ASN A 131 5.60 -29.64 2.86
C ASN A 131 4.77 -29.19 1.65
N ASN A 132 3.73 -28.38 1.85
CA ASN A 132 2.89 -27.86 0.76
C ASN A 132 3.26 -26.42 0.40
N SER A 133 4.45 -26.28 -0.18
CA SER A 133 4.96 -24.99 -0.66
C SER A 133 4.09 -24.41 -1.78
N PHE A 134 4.10 -23.08 -1.88
CA PHE A 134 3.35 -22.38 -2.91
C PHE A 134 3.82 -22.77 -4.32
N ASN A 135 2.87 -23.13 -5.18
CA ASN A 135 3.13 -23.43 -6.58
C ASN A 135 2.34 -22.51 -7.50
N GLN A 136 3.01 -21.57 -8.17
CA GLN A 136 2.38 -20.59 -9.05
C GLN A 136 1.56 -21.22 -10.19
N ASP A 137 1.97 -22.38 -10.71
CA ASP A 137 1.28 -23.04 -11.83
C ASP A 137 -0.15 -23.44 -11.45
N LYS A 138 -0.38 -23.75 -10.17
CA LYS A 138 -1.71 -24.09 -9.63
C LYS A 138 -2.69 -22.92 -9.63
N ILE A 139 -2.22 -21.68 -9.86
CA ILE A 139 -3.06 -20.47 -9.86
C ILE A 139 -2.87 -19.62 -11.13
N SER A 140 -2.30 -20.21 -12.18
CA SER A 140 -1.91 -19.50 -13.40
C SER A 140 -3.07 -18.71 -14.03
N ASP A 141 -4.29 -19.24 -13.97
CA ASP A 141 -5.54 -18.61 -14.41
C ASP A 141 -5.96 -17.41 -13.54
N LEU A 142 -5.57 -17.40 -12.26
CA LEU A 142 -5.90 -16.34 -11.30
C LEU A 142 -4.90 -15.19 -11.30
N ILE A 143 -3.68 -15.36 -11.83
CA ILE A 143 -2.56 -14.39 -11.70
C ILE A 143 -2.96 -12.97 -12.10
N SER A 144 -3.66 -12.80 -13.23
CA SER A 144 -4.07 -11.46 -13.69
C SER A 144 -5.03 -10.79 -12.71
N ASN A 145 -5.96 -11.55 -12.14
CA ASN A 145 -6.88 -11.04 -11.12
C ASN A 145 -6.16 -10.79 -9.79
N MET A 146 -5.25 -11.68 -9.39
CA MET A 146 -4.42 -11.53 -8.19
C MET A 146 -3.60 -10.23 -8.24
N GLN A 147 -2.96 -9.90 -9.37
CA GLN A 147 -2.23 -8.63 -9.54
C GLN A 147 -3.12 -7.40 -9.42
N LYS A 148 -4.40 -7.51 -9.77
CA LYS A 148 -5.35 -6.39 -9.74
C LYS A 148 -6.06 -6.25 -8.40
N ILE A 149 -6.35 -7.36 -7.73
CA ILE A 149 -7.30 -7.43 -6.60
C ILE A 149 -6.58 -7.74 -5.29
N TRP A 150 -5.52 -8.54 -5.33
CA TRP A 150 -4.71 -8.89 -4.17
C TRP A 150 -3.23 -8.53 -4.44
N PRO A 151 -2.94 -7.27 -4.85
CA PRO A 151 -1.57 -6.88 -5.14
C PRO A 151 -0.74 -6.88 -3.86
N SER A 152 0.57 -7.08 -3.99
CA SER A 152 1.48 -6.59 -2.96
C SER A 152 1.36 -5.06 -2.90
N LEU A 153 1.46 -4.48 -1.71
CA LEU A 153 1.59 -3.03 -1.52
C LEU A 153 2.87 -2.44 -2.16
N THR A 154 3.70 -3.28 -2.78
CA THR A 154 4.93 -2.89 -3.46
C THR A 154 4.86 -3.22 -4.95
N CYS A 155 5.36 -2.30 -5.78
CA CYS A 155 5.25 -2.35 -7.25
C CYS A 155 6.18 -3.37 -7.94
N SER A 156 6.62 -4.43 -7.26
CA SER A 156 7.45 -5.47 -7.89
C SER A 156 6.67 -6.77 -8.07
N SER A 157 6.63 -7.29 -9.30
CA SER A 157 6.00 -8.58 -9.60
C SER A 157 6.66 -9.74 -8.87
N SER A 158 7.98 -9.69 -8.65
CA SER A 158 8.69 -10.66 -7.81
C SER A 158 8.27 -10.58 -6.34
N ILE A 159 7.93 -9.40 -5.85
CA ILE A 159 7.43 -9.21 -4.48
C ILE A 159 5.95 -9.61 -4.37
N SER A 160 5.16 -9.49 -5.44
CA SER A 160 3.78 -10.01 -5.47
C SER A 160 3.74 -11.53 -5.34
N ILE A 161 4.63 -12.24 -6.03
CA ILE A 161 4.76 -13.70 -5.88
C ILE A 161 5.22 -14.05 -4.47
N GLN A 162 6.26 -13.40 -3.94
CA GLN A 162 6.72 -13.62 -2.55
C GLN A 162 5.61 -13.38 -1.52
N PHE A 163 4.77 -12.36 -1.76
CA PHE A 163 3.64 -12.06 -0.92
C PHE A 163 2.58 -13.18 -0.98
N TRP A 164 2.20 -13.65 -2.16
CA TRP A 164 1.26 -14.77 -2.25
C TRP A 164 1.85 -16.08 -1.73
N THR A 165 3.16 -16.30 -1.87
CA THR A 165 3.88 -17.39 -1.21
C THR A 165 3.71 -17.29 0.31
N HIS A 166 3.93 -16.12 0.90
CA HIS A 166 3.72 -15.89 2.33
C HIS A 166 2.27 -16.17 2.76
N GLU A 167 1.31 -15.61 2.03
CA GLU A 167 -0.11 -15.78 2.32
C GLU A 167 -0.53 -17.26 2.25
N TRP A 168 -0.03 -17.99 1.26
CA TRP A 168 -0.30 -19.43 1.16
C TRP A 168 0.37 -20.22 2.28
N GLU A 169 1.68 -20.12 2.43
CA GLU A 169 2.45 -21.00 3.32
C GLU A 169 2.08 -20.75 4.79
N LYS A 170 1.89 -19.48 5.18
CA LYS A 170 1.56 -19.13 6.55
C LYS A 170 0.08 -19.28 6.87
N HIS A 171 -0.83 -18.99 5.93
CA HIS A 171 -2.27 -18.90 6.21
C HIS A 171 -3.11 -19.88 5.40
N GLY A 172 -2.87 -20.00 4.10
CA GLY A 172 -3.60 -20.90 3.21
C GLY A 172 -3.45 -22.39 3.55
N THR A 173 -2.24 -22.85 3.91
CA THR A 173 -1.99 -24.25 4.32
C THR A 173 -2.87 -24.70 5.49
N CYS A 174 -3.31 -23.76 6.34
CA CYS A 174 -4.21 -24.04 7.45
C CYS A 174 -5.67 -24.25 7.07
N SER A 175 -5.99 -24.17 5.77
CA SER A 175 -7.33 -24.39 5.22
C SER A 175 -7.42 -25.59 4.28
N GLU A 176 -6.36 -26.38 4.13
CA GLU A 176 -6.25 -27.48 3.15
C GLU A 176 -7.32 -28.56 3.27
N SER A 177 -7.89 -28.75 4.46
CA SER A 177 -9.03 -29.65 4.68
C SER A 177 -10.29 -29.23 3.92
N VAL A 178 -10.35 -27.98 3.43
CA VAL A 178 -11.50 -27.38 2.76
C VAL A 178 -11.12 -26.69 1.45
N LEU A 179 -10.01 -25.95 1.42
CA LEU A 179 -9.53 -25.17 0.28
C LEU A 179 -8.10 -25.58 -0.06
N ASN A 180 -7.90 -26.10 -1.27
CA ASN A 180 -6.56 -26.22 -1.85
C ASN A 180 -6.02 -24.83 -2.25
N GLN A 181 -4.76 -24.77 -2.70
CA GLN A 181 -4.11 -23.50 -3.07
C GLN A 181 -4.94 -22.64 -4.04
N HIS A 182 -5.46 -23.24 -5.11
CA HIS A 182 -6.31 -22.53 -6.05
C HIS A 182 -7.59 -22.01 -5.39
N GLY A 183 -8.31 -22.87 -4.66
CA GLY A 183 -9.55 -22.53 -3.97
C GLY A 183 -9.38 -21.44 -2.91
N TYR A 184 -8.24 -21.38 -2.22
CA TYR A 184 -7.92 -20.34 -1.25
C TYR A 184 -7.86 -18.96 -1.92
N PHE A 185 -7.08 -18.84 -3.00
CA PHE A 185 -6.94 -17.58 -3.74
C PHE A 185 -8.22 -17.20 -4.49
N ASP A 186 -8.89 -18.15 -5.15
CA ASP A 186 -10.16 -17.89 -5.83
C ASP A 186 -11.26 -17.44 -4.85
N THR A 187 -11.31 -18.03 -3.64
CA THR A 187 -12.24 -17.60 -2.60
C THR A 187 -11.99 -16.16 -2.19
N ALA A 188 -10.72 -15.78 -1.97
CA ALA A 188 -10.37 -14.41 -1.63
C ALA A 188 -10.80 -13.43 -2.75
N LEU A 189 -10.46 -13.73 -4.00
CA LEU A 189 -10.86 -12.92 -5.16
C LEU A 189 -12.39 -12.80 -5.26
N SER A 190 -13.12 -13.90 -5.05
CA SER A 190 -14.58 -13.96 -5.08
C SER A 190 -15.25 -13.15 -3.96
N LEU A 191 -14.59 -12.99 -2.81
CA LEU A 191 -15.10 -12.16 -1.70
C LEU A 191 -15.17 -10.67 -2.07
N LYS A 192 -14.27 -10.18 -2.94
CA LYS A 192 -14.31 -8.78 -3.43
C LYS A 192 -15.63 -8.45 -4.17
N GLY A 193 -16.21 -9.42 -4.89
CA GLY A 193 -17.45 -9.22 -5.63
C GLY A 193 -18.73 -9.22 -4.78
N LYS A 194 -18.63 -9.45 -3.46
CA LYS A 194 -19.81 -9.65 -2.60
C LYS A 194 -20.22 -8.35 -1.92
N LYS A 195 -21.41 -7.85 -2.27
CA LYS A 195 -22.06 -6.67 -1.65
C LYS A 195 -22.21 -6.76 -0.12
N ASN A 196 -22.20 -7.97 0.44
CA ASN A 196 -22.21 -8.21 1.87
C ASN A 196 -21.09 -9.18 2.22
N LEU A 197 -19.90 -8.61 2.33
CA LEU A 197 -18.65 -9.31 2.60
C LEU A 197 -18.72 -10.13 3.90
N LEU A 198 -19.29 -9.59 4.98
CA LEU A 198 -19.50 -10.30 6.24
C LEU A 198 -20.39 -11.55 6.07
N LYS A 199 -21.47 -11.46 5.29
CA LYS A 199 -22.34 -12.60 4.99
C LYS A 199 -21.62 -13.62 4.11
N ALA A 200 -20.79 -13.17 3.17
CA ALA A 200 -20.00 -14.05 2.31
C ALA A 200 -18.92 -14.81 3.10
N LEU A 201 -18.16 -14.12 3.97
CA LEU A 201 -17.18 -14.70 4.88
C LEU A 201 -17.83 -15.73 5.82
N LYS A 202 -18.99 -15.40 6.40
CA LYS A 202 -19.77 -16.35 7.22
C LYS A 202 -20.32 -17.54 6.43
N SER A 203 -20.50 -17.43 5.11
CA SER A 203 -20.99 -18.52 4.26
C SER A 203 -19.85 -19.40 3.75
N ALA A 204 -18.68 -18.82 3.49
CA ALA A 204 -17.44 -19.53 3.19
C ALA A 204 -16.93 -20.32 4.41
N GLY A 205 -17.12 -19.78 5.62
CA GLY A 205 -16.72 -20.39 6.90
C GLY A 205 -17.74 -21.34 7.56
N LYS A 206 -18.62 -22.01 6.80
CA LYS A 206 -19.56 -23.00 7.37
C LYS A 206 -19.03 -24.43 7.31
N PHE A 207 -17.85 -24.67 7.88
CA PHE A 207 -17.41 -26.04 8.18
C PHE A 207 -16.74 -26.07 9.56
N ASN A 208 -16.91 -27.19 10.28
CA ASN A 208 -16.76 -27.29 11.73
C ASN A 208 -15.48 -26.61 12.28
N PHE A 209 -15.71 -25.50 13.01
CA PHE A 209 -14.78 -24.77 13.88
C PHE A 209 -13.80 -23.75 13.27
N GLN A 210 -13.92 -23.39 11.98
CA GLN A 210 -13.06 -22.35 11.37
C GLN A 210 -13.87 -21.28 10.60
N TYR A 211 -13.61 -20.00 10.82
CA TYR A 211 -14.14 -18.89 10.01
C TYR A 211 -13.01 -18.04 9.42
N PHE A 212 -13.22 -17.43 8.27
CA PHE A 212 -12.21 -16.58 7.64
C PHE A 212 -12.35 -15.12 8.09
N SER A 213 -11.23 -14.50 8.46
CA SER A 213 -11.10 -13.03 8.50
C SER A 213 -10.38 -12.57 7.26
N ALA A 214 -10.69 -11.37 6.80
CA ALA A 214 -10.01 -10.74 5.68
C ALA A 214 -9.81 -9.26 5.98
N LEU A 215 -8.68 -8.72 5.55
CA LEU A 215 -8.30 -7.34 5.70
C LEU A 215 -8.26 -6.76 4.30
N PHE A 216 -8.93 -5.63 4.12
CA PHE A 216 -9.04 -4.93 2.86
C PHE A 216 -8.53 -3.50 3.06
N PHE A 217 -7.85 -2.94 2.06
CA PHE A 217 -7.35 -1.57 2.05
C PHE A 217 -7.88 -0.81 0.84
#